data_AF-A0A183ECG5-F1
#
_entry.id   AF-A0A183ECG5-F1
#
_cell.length_a   1.000
_cell.length_b   1.000
_cell.length_c   1.000
_cell.angle_alpha   90.00
_cell.angle_beta   90.00
_cell.angle_gamma   90.00
#
_symmetry.space_group_name_H-M   'P 1'
#
loop_
_entity.id
_entity.type
_entity.pdbx_description
1 polymer ?
#
loop_
_entity_poly.entity_id
_entity_poly.type
_entity_poly.pdbx_seq_one_letter_code
_entity_poly.pdbx_strand_id
1 'polypeptide(L)' 'MLTLDPKKRATIEQVKKHRWLECELKKWNDTQTFVMHYDASEPQHQILKLMQSLGIDCNRTVQVSAAHCLD' A
#
# COMPACT_ATOMS: atom_id res chain seq x y z
N MET A 1 -13.69 -14.32 13.08
CA MET A 1 -14.91 -14.12 13.88
C MET A 1 -15.55 -15.48 14.11
N LEU A 2 -15.61 -15.91 15.36
CA LEU A 2 -16.21 -17.18 15.70
C LEU A 2 -17.72 -16.99 15.76
N THR A 3 -18.43 -17.53 14.77
CA THR A 3 -19.88 -17.42 14.65
C THR A 3 -20.42 -18.80 14.32
N LEU A 4 -21.38 -19.28 15.10
CA LEU A 4 -21.98 -20.60 14.91
C LEU A 4 -22.80 -20.67 13.60
N ASP A 5 -23.52 -19.60 13.27
CA ASP A 5 -24.31 -19.49 12.05
C ASP A 5 -23.58 -18.61 11.02
N PRO A 6 -23.20 -19.13 9.85
CA PRO A 6 -22.56 -18.36 8.78
C PRO A 6 -23.40 -17.18 8.27
N LYS A 7 -24.73 -17.28 8.31
CA LYS A 7 -25.62 -16.20 7.85
C LYS A 7 -25.62 -15.00 8.80
N LYS A 8 -25.22 -15.20 10.05
CA LYS A 8 -25.08 -14.17 11.09
C LYS A 8 -23.67 -13.60 11.18
N ARG A 9 -22.75 -14.09 10.35
CA ARG A 9 -21.37 -13.60 10.30
C ARG A 9 -21.39 -12.17 9.73
N ALA A 10 -20.83 -11.22 10.47
CA ALA A 10 -20.64 -9.86 9.95
C ALA A 10 -19.78 -9.87 8.67
N THR A 11 -20.10 -8.97 7.75
CA THR A 11 -19.36 -8.77 6.50
C THR A 11 -18.04 -8.06 6.76
N ILE A 12 -17.12 -8.11 5.79
CA ILE A 12 -15.86 -7.36 5.89
C ILE A 12 -16.12 -5.86 6.07
N GLU A 13 -17.12 -5.30 5.38
CA GLU A 13 -17.50 -3.89 5.50
C GLU A 13 -17.99 -3.54 6.91
N GLN A 14 -18.75 -4.44 7.54
CA GLN A 14 -19.19 -4.26 8.92
C GLN A 14 -18.01 -4.35 9.89
N VAL A 15 -17.11 -5.32 9.71
CA VAL A 15 -15.91 -5.48 10.55
C VAL A 15 -15.01 -4.25 10.48
N LYS A 16 -14.83 -3.64 9.29
CA LYS A 16 -14.04 -2.41 9.10
C LYS A 16 -14.53 -1.21 9.91
N LYS A 17 -15.82 -1.15 10.23
CA LYS A 17 -16.43 -0.07 11.03
C LYS A 17 -16.35 -0.30 12.54
N HIS A 18 -15.73 -1.39 12.99
CA HIS A 18 -15.54 -1.57 14.42
C HIS A 18 -14.43 -0.66 14.92
N ARG A 19 -14.71 0.03 16.04
CA ARG A 19 -13.80 0.95 16.72
C ARG A 19 -12.38 0.39 16.92
N TRP A 20 -12.24 -0.90 17.25
CA TRP A 20 -10.93 -1.52 17.44
C TRP A 20 -10.10 -1.50 16.14
N LEU A 21 -10.73 -1.81 15.00
CA LEU A 21 -10.05 -1.85 13.73
C LEU A 21 -9.82 -0.45 13.16
N GLU A 22 -10.77 0.46 13.34
CA GLU A 22 -10.62 1.87 12.95
C GLU A 22 -9.49 2.56 13.72
N CYS A 23 -9.37 2.33 15.03
CA CYS A 23 -8.29 2.87 15.84
C CYS A 23 -6.92 2.32 15.41
N GLU A 24 -6.82 1.02 15.13
CA GLU A 24 -5.58 0.42 14.64
C GLU A 24 -5.20 0.93 13.24
N LEU A 25 -6.19 1.11 12.35
CA LEU A 25 -5.96 1.66 11.01
C LEU A 25 -5.46 3.11 11.09
N LYS A 26 -6.03 3.92 11.99
CA LYS A 26 -5.56 5.29 12.22
C LYS A 26 -4.11 5.31 12.71
N LYS A 27 -3.76 4.49 13.70
CA LYS A 27 -2.37 4.37 14.19
C LYS A 27 -1.42 3.87 13.11
N TRP A 28 -1.85 2.91 12.29
CA TRP A 28 -1.07 2.40 11.17
C TRP A 28 -0.78 3.52 10.16
N ASN A 29 -1.80 4.29 9.79
CA ASN A 29 -1.65 5.43 8.88
C ASN A 29 -0.74 6.50 9.49
N ASP A 30 -0.90 6.83 10.77
CA ASP A 30 -0.04 7.79 11.48
C ASP A 30 1.42 7.31 11.58
N THR A 31 1.65 5.98 11.61
CA THR A 31 2.99 5.39 11.58
C THR A 31 3.57 5.37 10.17
N GLN A 32 2.75 5.08 9.15
CA GLN A 32 3.17 5.14 7.75
C GLN A 32 3.50 6.56 7.31
N THR A 33 2.77 7.58 7.75
CA THR A 33 3.09 8.99 7.43
C THR A 33 4.40 9.44 8.07
N PHE A 34 4.79 8.88 9.22
CA PHE A 34 6.08 9.16 9.85
C PHE A 34 7.25 8.42 9.18
N VAL A 35 7.00 7.23 8.60
CA VAL A 35 8.03 6.40 7.94
C VAL A 35 8.16 6.71 6.44
N MET A 36 7.11 7.23 5.79
CA MET A 36 7.12 7.59 4.39
C MET A 36 7.48 9.07 4.19
N HIS A 37 8.70 9.44 4.54
CA HIS A 37 9.35 10.55 3.82
C HIS A 37 9.71 10.01 2.43
N TYR A 38 8.74 10.01 1.52
CA TYR A 38 8.90 9.55 0.15
C TYR A 38 9.91 10.49 -0.53
N ASP A 39 11.15 10.03 -0.67
CA ASP A 39 12.12 10.71 -1.50
C ASP A 39 11.73 10.44 -2.96
N ALA A 40 11.11 11.44 -3.59
CA ALA A 40 10.74 11.38 -5.00
C ALA A 40 11.97 11.27 -5.93
N SER A 41 13.17 11.53 -5.41
CA SER A 41 14.43 11.40 -6.14
C SER A 41 15.07 10.02 -6.04
N GLU A 42 14.60 9.15 -5.14
CA GLU A 42 15.14 7.79 -5.03
C GLU A 42 14.32 6.83 -5.89
N PRO A 43 14.87 6.27 -6.99
CA PRO A 43 14.24 5.15 -7.66
C PRO A 43 14.18 4.01 -6.65
N GLN A 44 12.96 3.64 -6.25
CA GLN A 44 12.74 2.60 -5.27
C GLN A 44 13.23 1.27 -5.84
N HIS A 45 14.51 0.93 -5.59
CA HIS A 45 15.18 -0.26 -6.12
C HIS A 45 14.36 -1.53 -5.87
N GLN A 46 13.59 -1.57 -4.77
CA GLN A 46 12.66 -2.64 -4.46
C GLN A 46 11.49 -2.73 -5.47
N ILE A 47 10.91 -1.61 -5.86
CA ILE A 47 9.88 -1.54 -6.91
C ILE A 47 10.48 -1.94 -8.25
N LEU A 48 11.66 -1.44 -8.61
CA LEU A 48 12.30 -1.82 -9.88
C LEU A 48 12.60 -3.33 -9.95
N LYS A 49 13.01 -3.93 -8.83
CA LYS A 49 13.23 -5.38 -8.72
C LYS A 49 11.93 -6.17 -8.82
N LEU A 50 10.83 -5.67 -8.25
CA LEU A 50 9.50 -6.25 -8.41
C LEU A 50 9.01 -6.14 -9.86
N MET A 51 9.20 -4.99 -10.50
CA MET A 51 8.83 -4.78 -11.89
C MET A 51 9.60 -5.75 -12.80
N GLN A 52 10.90 -5.92 -12.56
CA GLN A 52 11.70 -6.91 -13.26
C GLN A 52 11.17 -8.34 -13.07
N SER A 53 10.78 -8.74 -11.85
CA SER A 53 10.22 -10.08 -11.62
C SER A 53 8.87 -10.32 -12.29
N LEU A 54 8.12 -9.24 -12.57
CA LEU A 54 6.88 -9.25 -13.35
C LEU A 54 7.12 -9.19 -14.87
N GLY A 55 8.37 -9.12 -15.33
CA GLY A 55 8.72 -9.00 -16.75
C GLY A 55 8.59 -7.58 -17.32
N ILE A 56 8.56 -6.57 -16.45
CA ILE A 56 8.50 -5.15 -16.82
C ILE A 56 9.93 -4.61 -16.96
N ASP A 57 10.20 -3.89 -18.05
CA ASP A 57 11.49 -3.26 -18.29
C ASP A 57 11.75 -2.11 -17.31
N CYS A 58 12.69 -2.34 -16.38
CA CYS A 58 13.07 -1.36 -15.38
C CYS A 58 13.78 -0.14 -15.99
N ASN A 59 14.53 -0.28 -17.09
CA ASN A 59 15.22 0.83 -17.73
C ASN A 59 14.22 1.80 -18.36
N ARG A 60 13.17 1.26 -19.00
CA ARG A 60 12.08 2.06 -19.54
C ARG A 60 11.30 2.75 -18.43
N THR A 61 11.09 2.08 -17.30
CA THR A 61 10.43 2.66 -16.13
C THR A 61 11.19 3.86 -15.58
N VAL A 62 12.51 3.73 -15.39
CA VAL A 62 13.38 4.82 -14.91
C VAL A 62 13.36 6.03 -15.85
N GLN A 63 13.38 5.78 -17.17
CA GLN A 63 13.31 6.85 -18.18
C GLN A 63 11.98 7.62 -18.12
N VAL A 64 10.85 6.90 -18.02
CA VAL A 64 9.52 7.53 -17.97
C VAL A 64 9.31 8.28 -16.66
N SER A 65 9.77 7.74 -15.53
CA SER A 65 9.68 8.43 -14.24
C SER A 65 10.54 9.70 -14.19
N ALA A 66 11.74 9.67 -14.78
CA ALA A 66 12.61 10.84 -14.85
C ALA A 66 12.03 11.93 -15.76
N ALA A 67 11.40 11.55 -16.88
CA ALA A 67 10.77 12.49 -17.80
C ALA A 67 9.56 13.22 -17.17
N HIS A 68 8.74 12.52 -16.38
CA HIS A 68 7.56 13.10 -15.72
C HIS A 68 7.91 14.01 -14.52
N CYS A 69 9.18 14.02 -14.06
CA CYS A 69 9.62 14.90 -12.99
C CYS A 69 10.16 16.26 -13.51
N LEU A 70 10.24 16.42 -14.83
CA LEU A 70 10.71 17.63 -15.52
C LEU A 70 9.58 18.51 -16.09
N ASP A 71 8.31 18.13 -15.86
CA ASP A 71 7.10 18.89 -16.16
C ASP A 71 6.42 19.43 -14.88
#